data_AF-A0A3Q0SE08-F1
#
_entry.id   AF-A0A3Q0SE08-F1
#
_cell.length_a   1.000
_cell.length_b   1.000
_cell.length_c   1.000
_cell.angle_alpha   90.00
_cell.angle_beta   90.00
_cell.angle_gamma   90.00
#
_symmetry.space_group_name_H-M   'P 1'
#
loop_
_entity.id
_entity.type
_entity.pdbx_description
1 polymer ?
#
loop_
_entity_poly.entity_id
_entity_poly.type
_entity_poly.pdbx_seq_one_letter_code
_entity_poly.pdbx_strand_id
1 'polypeptide(L)'
;MGLLARIRKEWFIIGIVLVIFWAKLQPSIGVKGGPLKPEVTVAYIAVSLIFFNSGLSLKTEELTSALLHVRLHLFVQSFTLIFFPLAVWLLLRVLALTAIDQWLLKGLQTVSCMPPPVSSAVILTKAVGGNEAAAIFNSAFGSFLLGSSSSVPFSSIFTQLFMTVVVPLILGQVCRGFLREFLERRKPPFGAVSSAVLLMIIYTTFCDTFSNPNIELDPTSLLLVVLIIFSIQISFMLLTFAFSTRSGSRFSPADTVAIVFCSTHKSLTLGIPMLKIVFEGYEHLSLISVPLLIYHPAQILLGSVLVPTIRSWMTSRQKPIQAFSVHN
;
A
#
# COMPACT_ATOMS: atom_id res chain seq x y z
N MET A 1 32.20 7.55 7.70
CA MET A 1 31.12 6.63 8.16
C MET A 1 31.39 5.26 7.56
N GLY A 2 31.58 4.21 8.38
CA GLY A 2 31.92 2.88 7.88
C GLY A 2 30.81 2.19 7.08
N LEU A 3 31.18 1.25 6.21
CA LEU A 3 30.28 0.49 5.32
C LEU A 3 29.10 -0.14 6.08
N LEU A 4 29.36 -0.72 7.25
CA LEU A 4 28.34 -1.34 8.12
C LEU A 4 27.28 -0.34 8.62
N ALA A 5 27.67 0.90 8.91
CA ALA A 5 26.73 1.94 9.34
C ALA A 5 25.82 2.38 8.19
N ARG A 6 26.33 2.37 6.95
CA ARG A 6 25.56 2.69 5.75
C ARG A 6 24.61 1.54 5.37
N ILE A 7 25.06 0.29 5.45
CA ILE A 7 24.20 -0.90 5.27
C ILE A 7 23.08 -0.92 6.30
N ARG A 8 23.36 -0.66 7.58
CA ARG A 8 22.31 -0.60 8.62
C ARG A 8 21.31 0.54 8.40
N LYS A 9 21.74 1.65 7.80
CA LYS A 9 20.87 2.80 7.53
C LYS A 9 19.95 2.54 6.32
N GLU A 10 20.47 1.85 5.30
CA GLU A 10 19.78 1.59 4.02
C GLU A 10 19.36 0.12 3.85
N TRP A 11 19.32 -0.66 4.93
CA TRP A 11 19.11 -2.12 4.89
C TRP A 11 17.81 -2.51 4.19
N PHE A 12 16.78 -1.69 4.33
CA PHE A 12 15.48 -1.92 3.71
C PHE A 12 15.55 -1.80 2.18
N ILE A 13 16.24 -0.77 1.65
CA ILE A 13 16.44 -0.60 0.20
C ILE A 13 17.30 -1.73 -0.36
N ILE A 14 18.37 -2.10 0.34
CA ILE A 14 19.22 -3.24 -0.05
C ILE A 14 18.38 -4.53 -0.07
N GLY A 15 17.54 -4.73 0.94
CA GLY A 15 16.60 -5.85 1.02
C GLY A 15 15.68 -5.92 -0.19
N ILE A 16 15.13 -4.79 -0.64
CA ILE A 16 14.27 -4.72 -1.83
C ILE A 16 15.00 -5.20 -3.08
N VAL A 17 16.20 -4.70 -3.32
CA VAL A 17 17.01 -5.11 -4.48
C VAL A 17 17.28 -6.61 -4.44
N LEU A 18 17.64 -7.15 -3.28
CA LEU A 18 17.92 -8.57 -3.09
C LEU A 18 16.69 -9.44 -3.33
N VAL A 19 15.52 -9.09 -2.77
CA VAL A 19 14.31 -9.90 -2.96
C VAL A 19 13.78 -9.83 -4.39
N ILE A 20 13.90 -8.68 -5.09
CA ILE A 20 13.52 -8.58 -6.51
C ILE A 20 14.46 -9.43 -7.37
N PHE A 21 15.77 -9.36 -7.10
CA PHE A 21 16.75 -10.19 -7.79
C PHE A 21 16.47 -11.68 -7.57
N TRP A 22 16.20 -12.09 -6.32
CA TRP A 22 15.86 -13.47 -5.99
C TRP A 22 14.53 -13.91 -6.62
N ALA A 23 13.52 -13.03 -6.67
CA ALA A 23 12.26 -13.29 -7.35
C ALA A 23 12.47 -13.56 -8.85
N LYS A 24 13.41 -12.86 -9.49
CA LYS A 24 13.75 -13.12 -10.89
C LYS A 24 14.48 -14.46 -11.09
N LEU A 25 15.39 -14.82 -10.16
CA LEU A 25 16.15 -16.07 -10.27
C LEU A 25 15.31 -17.31 -9.97
N GLN A 26 14.42 -17.23 -8.97
CA GLN A 26 13.62 -18.36 -8.52
C GLN A 26 12.19 -17.92 -8.17
N PRO A 27 11.36 -17.62 -9.19
CA PRO A 27 9.98 -17.19 -8.96
C PRO A 27 9.07 -18.34 -8.54
N SER A 28 9.43 -19.58 -8.85
CA SER A 28 8.67 -20.80 -8.52
C SER A 28 8.39 -20.99 -7.03
N ILE A 29 9.24 -20.44 -6.16
CA ILE A 29 9.07 -20.53 -4.70
C ILE A 29 7.91 -19.64 -4.23
N GLY A 30 7.82 -18.42 -4.77
CA GLY A 30 6.94 -17.36 -4.31
C GLY A 30 5.73 -17.06 -5.20
N VAL A 31 5.52 -17.83 -6.28
CA VAL A 31 4.32 -17.77 -7.12
C VAL A 31 3.13 -18.44 -6.43
N LYS A 32 1.90 -18.09 -6.84
CA LYS A 32 0.69 -18.78 -6.37
C LYS A 32 0.76 -20.29 -6.63
N GLY A 33 0.38 -21.10 -5.64
CA GLY A 33 0.50 -22.55 -5.70
C GLY A 33 1.93 -23.08 -5.50
N GLY A 34 2.93 -22.20 -5.41
CA GLY A 34 4.30 -22.55 -5.07
C GLY A 34 4.48 -22.95 -3.59
N PRO A 35 5.68 -23.38 -3.19
CA PRO A 35 6.01 -23.79 -1.82
C PRO A 35 5.61 -22.80 -0.72
N LEU A 36 5.75 -21.49 -0.98
CA LEU A 36 5.35 -20.47 0.00
C LEU A 36 3.85 -20.27 0.10
N LYS A 37 3.05 -20.74 -0.86
CA LYS A 37 1.59 -20.54 -0.94
C LYS A 37 1.17 -19.10 -0.56
N PRO A 38 1.62 -18.06 -1.30
CA PRO A 38 1.31 -16.66 -0.99
C PRO A 38 -0.17 -16.37 -0.79
N GLU A 39 -1.04 -17.10 -1.48
CA GLU A 39 -2.50 -17.08 -1.33
C GLU A 39 -2.99 -17.36 0.10
N VAL A 40 -2.17 -18.01 0.94
CA VAL A 40 -2.42 -18.23 2.36
C VAL A 40 -1.42 -17.44 3.21
N THR A 41 -0.12 -17.63 2.97
CA THR A 41 0.93 -17.06 3.82
C THR A 41 0.98 -15.55 3.75
N VAL A 42 0.86 -14.95 2.57
CA VAL A 42 0.80 -13.49 2.44
C VAL A 42 -0.60 -13.00 2.79
N ALA A 43 -1.64 -13.56 2.17
CA ALA A 43 -3.00 -13.05 2.30
C ALA A 43 -3.53 -13.08 3.75
N TYR A 44 -3.15 -14.08 4.55
CA TYR A 44 -3.62 -14.24 5.93
C TYR A 44 -2.52 -14.05 6.96
N ILE A 45 -1.40 -14.79 6.86
CA ILE A 45 -0.41 -14.82 7.94
C ILE A 45 0.37 -13.51 8.01
N ALA A 46 0.97 -13.08 6.89
CA ALA A 46 1.78 -11.86 6.81
C ALA A 46 0.96 -10.64 7.21
N VAL A 47 -0.23 -10.49 6.61
CA VAL A 47 -1.15 -9.39 6.91
C VAL A 47 -1.56 -9.41 8.38
N SER A 48 -1.94 -10.57 8.93
CA SER A 48 -2.32 -10.67 10.36
C SER A 48 -1.15 -10.34 11.28
N LEU A 49 0.07 -10.79 10.96
CA LEU A 49 1.28 -10.44 11.72
C LEU A 49 1.55 -8.94 11.69
N ILE A 50 1.35 -8.27 10.55
CA ILE A 50 1.48 -6.82 10.44
C ILE A 50 0.47 -6.13 11.37
N PHE A 51 -0.80 -6.50 11.30
CA PHE A 51 -1.85 -5.85 12.10
C PHE A 51 -1.77 -6.17 13.59
N PHE A 52 -1.32 -7.37 13.95
CA PHE A 52 -1.00 -7.71 15.33
C PHE A 52 0.17 -6.86 15.85
N ASN A 53 1.23 -6.72 15.04
CA ASN A 53 2.36 -5.84 15.33
C ASN A 53 1.95 -4.36 15.41
N SER A 54 1.01 -3.91 14.57
CA SER A 54 0.37 -2.59 14.68
C SER A 54 -0.40 -2.43 15.99
N GLY A 55 -1.18 -3.44 16.38
CA GLY A 55 -1.93 -3.46 17.64
C GLY A 55 -1.02 -3.39 18.87
N LEU A 56 0.12 -4.09 18.84
CA LEU A 56 1.13 -3.99 19.90
C LEU A 56 1.84 -2.64 19.92
N SER A 57 2.03 -2.01 18.77
CA SER A 57 2.82 -0.78 18.59
C SER A 57 2.03 0.49 18.87
N LEU A 58 0.76 0.56 18.48
CA LEU A 58 -0.08 1.74 18.56
C LEU A 58 -0.61 1.96 19.97
N LYS A 59 -0.63 3.22 20.42
CA LYS A 59 -1.36 3.58 21.63
C LYS A 59 -2.86 3.57 21.37
N THR A 60 -3.66 3.17 22.36
CA THR A 60 -5.12 3.14 22.21
C THR A 60 -5.68 4.55 21.94
N GLU A 61 -5.07 5.60 22.49
CA GLU A 61 -5.46 6.99 22.22
C GLU A 61 -5.17 7.40 20.78
N GLU A 62 -4.12 6.86 20.14
CA GLU A 62 -3.83 7.13 18.72
C GLU A 62 -4.89 6.50 17.82
N LEU A 63 -5.39 5.32 18.17
CA LEU A 63 -6.44 4.64 17.43
C LEU A 63 -7.78 5.38 17.51
N THR A 64 -8.15 5.82 18.71
CA THR A 64 -9.40 6.59 18.90
C THR A 64 -9.28 7.99 18.31
N SER A 65 -8.15 8.67 18.50
CA SER A 65 -7.89 9.97 17.88
C SER A 65 -7.98 9.87 16.37
N ALA A 66 -7.43 8.82 15.76
CA ALA A 66 -7.47 8.64 14.31
C ALA A 66 -8.89 8.72 13.75
N LEU A 67 -9.89 8.13 14.41
CA LEU A 67 -11.30 8.20 13.98
C LEU A 67 -11.85 9.64 13.91
N LEU A 68 -11.24 10.57 14.64
CA LEU A 68 -11.64 11.98 14.69
C LEU A 68 -10.99 12.81 13.56
N HIS A 69 -10.03 12.26 12.79
CA HIS A 69 -9.41 12.96 11.65
C HIS A 69 -10.31 12.93 10.39
N VAL A 70 -11.57 13.35 10.54
CA VAL A 70 -12.60 13.30 9.48
C VAL A 70 -12.13 13.96 8.17
N ARG A 71 -11.41 15.08 8.25
CA ARG A 71 -10.87 15.77 7.05
C ARG A 71 -9.88 14.92 6.28
N LEU A 72 -9.03 14.18 6.99
CA LEU A 72 -8.08 13.25 6.37
C LEU A 72 -8.84 12.13 5.69
N HIS A 73 -9.80 11.52 6.38
CA HIS A 73 -10.58 10.43 5.83
C HIS A 73 -11.35 10.85 4.59
N LEU A 74 -12.07 11.98 4.66
CA LEU A 74 -12.79 12.53 3.51
C LEU A 74 -11.84 12.83 2.34
N PHE A 75 -10.67 13.40 2.60
CA PHE A 75 -9.68 13.64 1.54
C PHE A 75 -9.24 12.33 0.89
N VAL A 76 -8.83 11.34 1.68
CA VAL A 76 -8.33 10.06 1.17
C VAL A 76 -9.42 9.35 0.37
N GLN A 77 -10.63 9.20 0.91
CA GLN A 77 -11.71 8.51 0.21
C GLN A 77 -12.15 9.24 -1.06
N SER A 78 -12.31 10.57 -1.01
CA SER A 78 -12.67 11.36 -2.19
C SER A 78 -11.58 11.29 -3.26
N PHE A 79 -10.31 11.33 -2.86
CA PHE A 79 -9.22 11.19 -3.81
C PHE A 79 -9.21 9.80 -4.44
N THR A 80 -9.28 8.74 -3.63
CA THR A 80 -9.12 7.36 -4.10
C THR A 80 -10.31 6.85 -4.90
N LEU A 81 -11.53 7.20 -4.52
CA LEU A 81 -12.77 6.63 -5.10
C LEU A 81 -13.48 7.58 -6.10
N ILE A 82 -13.09 8.86 -6.14
CA ILE A 82 -13.70 9.83 -7.07
C ILE A 82 -12.63 10.43 -7.98
N PHE A 83 -11.71 11.22 -7.43
CA PHE A 83 -10.75 11.98 -8.24
C PHE A 83 -9.83 11.06 -9.06
N PHE A 84 -9.22 10.06 -8.42
CA PHE A 84 -8.28 9.14 -9.07
C PHE A 84 -8.96 8.39 -10.24
N PRO A 85 -10.12 7.70 -10.05
CA PRO A 85 -10.83 7.06 -11.16
C PRO A 85 -11.19 8.02 -12.29
N LEU A 86 -11.65 9.23 -11.98
CA LEU A 86 -12.02 10.23 -12.98
C LEU A 86 -10.81 10.74 -13.77
N ALA A 87 -9.70 11.01 -13.08
CA ALA A 87 -8.46 11.45 -13.71
C ALA A 87 -7.87 10.36 -14.62
N VAL A 88 -7.89 9.11 -14.17
CA VAL A 88 -7.48 7.98 -15.03
C VAL A 88 -8.45 7.81 -16.18
N TRP A 89 -9.76 7.88 -15.97
CA TRP A 89 -10.75 7.80 -17.05
C TRP A 89 -10.52 8.86 -18.13
N LEU A 90 -10.24 10.11 -17.74
CA LEU A 90 -9.91 11.19 -18.67
C LEU A 90 -8.61 10.89 -19.43
N LEU A 91 -7.58 10.42 -18.72
CA LEU A 91 -6.32 9.99 -19.34
C LEU A 91 -6.58 8.88 -20.37
N LEU A 92 -7.40 7.89 -20.02
CA LEU A 92 -7.77 6.78 -20.90
C LEU A 92 -8.50 7.21 -22.17
N ARG A 93 -9.28 8.31 -22.13
CA ARG A 93 -9.88 8.89 -23.35
C ARG A 93 -8.82 9.34 -24.36
N VAL A 94 -7.71 9.88 -23.88
CA VAL A 94 -6.58 10.28 -24.71
C VAL A 94 -5.80 9.05 -25.18
N LEU A 95 -5.54 8.10 -24.29
CA LEU A 95 -4.82 6.86 -24.64
C LEU A 95 -5.61 5.98 -25.63
N ALA A 96 -6.95 6.04 -25.62
CA ALA A 96 -7.78 5.32 -26.58
C ALA A 96 -7.56 5.76 -28.04
N LEU A 97 -6.91 6.92 -28.26
CA LEU A 97 -6.51 7.39 -29.59
C LEU A 97 -5.15 6.81 -30.05
N THR A 98 -4.46 6.08 -29.17
CA THR A 98 -3.17 5.44 -29.46
C THR A 98 -3.37 3.95 -29.77
N ALA A 99 -2.31 3.26 -30.20
CA ALA A 99 -2.35 1.83 -30.54
C ALA A 99 -2.38 0.87 -29.32
N ILE A 100 -2.70 1.37 -28.12
CA ILE A 100 -2.72 0.54 -26.91
C ILE A 100 -3.96 -0.36 -26.91
N ASP A 101 -3.77 -1.61 -26.52
CA ASP A 101 -4.85 -2.60 -26.41
C ASP A 101 -5.97 -2.12 -25.45
N GLN A 102 -7.22 -2.23 -25.92
CA GLN A 102 -8.41 -1.76 -25.20
C GLN A 102 -8.64 -2.49 -23.88
N TRP A 103 -8.27 -3.77 -23.78
CA TRP A 103 -8.40 -4.57 -22.56
C TRP A 103 -7.42 -4.12 -21.49
N LEU A 104 -6.25 -3.67 -21.91
CA LEU A 104 -5.24 -3.07 -21.04
C LEU A 104 -5.71 -1.72 -20.48
N LEU A 105 -6.37 -0.90 -21.30
CA LEU A 105 -7.02 0.33 -20.86
C LEU A 105 -8.15 0.05 -19.84
N LYS A 106 -8.99 -0.98 -20.09
CA LYS A 106 -10.02 -1.43 -19.13
C LYS A 106 -9.42 -1.94 -17.82
N GLY A 107 -8.29 -2.65 -17.88
CA GLY A 107 -7.54 -3.06 -16.71
C GLY A 107 -7.05 -1.86 -15.90
N LEU A 108 -6.49 -0.83 -16.56
CA LEU A 108 -6.04 0.39 -15.89
C LEU A 108 -7.20 1.18 -15.26
N GLN A 109 -8.36 1.25 -15.93
CA GLN A 109 -9.58 1.81 -15.34
C GLN A 109 -9.98 1.04 -14.07
N THR A 110 -9.93 -0.29 -14.10
CA THR A 110 -10.31 -1.13 -12.96
C THR A 110 -9.37 -0.90 -11.78
N VAL A 111 -8.06 -0.86 -12.02
CA VAL A 111 -7.05 -0.52 -11.00
C VAL A 111 -7.35 0.84 -10.36
N SER A 112 -7.74 1.83 -11.17
CA SER A 112 -8.02 3.18 -10.68
C SER A 112 -9.20 3.23 -9.70
N CYS A 113 -10.14 2.30 -9.79
CA CYS A 113 -11.31 2.22 -8.89
C CYS A 113 -11.00 1.51 -7.57
N MET A 114 -9.81 0.90 -7.43
CA MET A 114 -9.49 0.13 -6.24
C MET A 114 -9.24 1.03 -5.02
N PRO A 115 -9.66 0.61 -3.82
CA PRO A 115 -9.39 1.31 -2.58
C PRO A 115 -7.94 1.10 -2.13
N PRO A 116 -7.51 1.76 -1.04
CA PRO A 116 -6.17 1.62 -0.52
C PRO A 116 -5.90 0.19 -0.01
N PRO A 117 -4.71 -0.38 -0.27
CA PRO A 117 -4.36 -1.70 0.24
C PRO A 117 -4.14 -1.66 1.76
N VAL A 118 -4.77 -2.60 2.47
CA VAL A 118 -4.60 -2.77 3.92
C VAL A 118 -3.17 -3.15 4.33
N SER A 119 -2.36 -3.68 3.43
CA SER A 119 -0.97 -4.07 3.72
C SER A 119 0.03 -2.96 3.38
N SER A 120 0.36 -2.76 2.10
CA SER A 120 1.50 -1.93 1.70
C SER A 120 1.37 -0.47 2.11
N ALA A 121 0.18 0.13 2.04
CA ALA A 121 -0.01 1.53 2.41
C ALA A 121 0.24 1.73 3.91
N VAL A 122 -0.34 0.86 4.76
CA VAL A 122 -0.16 0.88 6.22
C VAL A 122 1.31 0.70 6.59
N ILE A 123 1.99 -0.29 5.99
CA ILE A 123 3.40 -0.57 6.31
C ILE A 123 4.30 0.59 5.89
N LEU A 124 4.09 1.18 4.72
CA LEU A 124 4.89 2.33 4.26
C LEU A 124 4.65 3.57 5.12
N THR A 125 3.41 3.82 5.53
CA THR A 125 3.08 4.89 6.48
C THR A 125 3.81 4.67 7.81
N LYS A 126 3.76 3.46 8.38
CA LYS A 126 4.49 3.09 9.60
C LYS A 126 6.01 3.20 9.42
N ALA A 127 6.53 2.75 8.29
CA ALA A 127 7.96 2.82 7.99
C ALA A 127 8.45 4.27 7.94
N VAL A 128 7.67 5.21 7.42
CA VAL A 128 8.02 6.63 7.50
C VAL A 128 7.86 7.17 8.94
N GLY A 129 6.93 6.61 9.72
CA GLY A 129 6.53 7.10 11.04
C GLY A 129 5.32 8.04 10.98
N GLY A 130 4.50 7.92 9.93
CA GLY A 130 3.28 8.70 9.75
C GLY A 130 2.11 8.19 10.58
N ASN A 131 0.91 8.72 10.32
CA ASN A 131 -0.32 8.37 11.03
C ASN A 131 -0.81 6.96 10.63
N GLU A 132 -0.23 5.93 11.26
CA GLU A 132 -0.53 4.52 11.01
C GLU A 132 -1.99 4.19 11.29
N ALA A 133 -2.56 4.67 12.40
CA ALA A 133 -3.96 4.42 12.74
C ALA A 133 -4.93 4.98 11.66
N ALA A 134 -4.67 6.19 11.13
CA ALA A 134 -5.45 6.73 10.02
C ALA A 134 -5.28 5.93 8.73
N ALA A 135 -4.09 5.38 8.46
CA ALA A 135 -3.85 4.53 7.29
C ALA A 135 -4.62 3.20 7.39
N ILE A 136 -4.65 2.58 8.58
CA ILE A 136 -5.44 1.38 8.86
C ILE A 136 -6.92 1.66 8.61
N PHE A 137 -7.45 2.73 9.20
CA PHE A 137 -8.85 3.11 9.04
C PHE A 137 -9.21 3.35 7.58
N ASN A 138 -8.45 4.17 6.85
CA ASN A 138 -8.78 4.49 5.46
C ASN A 138 -8.72 3.27 4.52
N SER A 139 -7.78 2.36 4.76
CA SER A 139 -7.66 1.15 3.96
C SER A 139 -8.84 0.21 4.20
N ALA A 140 -9.23 0.00 5.45
CA ALA A 140 -10.41 -0.80 5.80
C ALA A 140 -11.71 -0.15 5.32
N PHE A 141 -11.88 1.15 5.55
CA PHE A 141 -13.08 1.90 5.19
C PHE A 141 -13.26 2.00 3.68
N GLY A 142 -12.21 2.28 2.91
CA GLY A 142 -12.29 2.28 1.45
C GLY A 142 -12.64 0.90 0.88
N SER A 143 -12.10 -0.17 1.48
CA SER A 143 -12.43 -1.55 1.12
C SER A 143 -13.90 -1.88 1.40
N PHE A 144 -14.42 -1.43 2.53
CA PHE A 144 -15.84 -1.56 2.88
C PHE A 144 -16.74 -0.80 1.90
N LEU A 145 -16.42 0.46 1.58
CA LEU A 145 -17.20 1.28 0.63
C LEU A 145 -17.25 0.68 -0.77
N LEU A 146 -16.14 0.13 -1.28
CA LEU A 146 -16.15 -0.54 -2.57
C LEU A 146 -16.96 -1.84 -2.51
N GLY A 147 -16.80 -2.62 -1.43
CA GLY A 147 -17.53 -3.88 -1.26
C GLY A 147 -19.04 -3.69 -1.15
N SER A 148 -19.52 -2.61 -0.53
CA SER A 148 -20.94 -2.34 -0.36
C SER A 148 -21.63 -1.76 -1.59
N SER A 149 -20.86 -1.15 -2.51
CA SER A 149 -21.36 -0.49 -3.72
C SER A 149 -21.26 -1.33 -5.00
N SER A 150 -20.62 -2.50 -4.93
CA SER A 150 -20.40 -3.37 -6.08
C SER A 150 -21.16 -4.69 -5.95
N SER A 151 -21.35 -5.40 -7.06
CA SER A 151 -21.93 -6.75 -7.09
C SER A 151 -21.00 -7.84 -6.54
N VAL A 152 -19.88 -7.44 -5.95
CA VAL A 152 -18.89 -8.37 -5.41
C VAL A 152 -19.38 -8.95 -4.08
N PRO A 153 -19.04 -10.20 -3.74
CA PRO A 153 -19.39 -10.81 -2.46
C PRO A 153 -18.84 -10.00 -1.29
N PHE A 154 -19.64 -9.05 -0.83
CA PHE A 154 -19.35 -8.19 0.30
C PHE A 154 -19.01 -9.03 1.54
N SER A 155 -19.73 -10.13 1.74
CA SER A 155 -19.50 -11.06 2.85
C SER A 155 -18.08 -11.62 2.86
N SER A 156 -17.51 -12.02 1.71
CA SER A 156 -16.19 -12.65 1.70
C SER A 156 -15.09 -11.61 1.94
N ILE A 157 -15.21 -10.43 1.34
CA ILE A 157 -14.30 -9.30 1.59
C ILE A 157 -14.36 -8.89 3.05
N PHE A 158 -15.56 -8.74 3.61
CA PHE A 158 -15.75 -8.34 4.99
C PHE A 158 -15.17 -9.37 5.96
N THR A 159 -15.46 -10.66 5.77
CA THR A 159 -14.90 -11.73 6.62
C THR A 159 -13.38 -11.77 6.52
N GLN A 160 -12.81 -11.66 5.31
CA GLN A 160 -11.36 -11.66 5.14
C GLN A 160 -10.71 -10.45 5.84
N LEU A 161 -11.24 -9.24 5.65
CA LEU A 161 -10.74 -8.04 6.32
C LEU A 161 -10.88 -8.14 7.83
N PHE A 162 -12.02 -8.62 8.32
CA PHE A 162 -12.26 -8.78 9.74
C PHE A 162 -11.22 -9.74 10.35
N MET A 163 -10.99 -10.90 9.72
CA MET A 163 -10.05 -11.91 10.21
C MET A 163 -8.58 -11.49 10.08
N THR A 164 -8.21 -10.72 9.06
CA THR A 164 -6.80 -10.38 8.78
C THR A 164 -6.38 -9.00 9.30
N VAL A 165 -7.34 -8.12 9.60
CA VAL A 165 -7.10 -6.75 10.06
C VAL A 165 -7.64 -6.57 11.48
N VAL A 166 -8.95 -6.73 11.67
CA VAL A 166 -9.63 -6.33 12.92
C VAL A 166 -9.26 -7.26 14.07
N VAL A 167 -9.41 -8.58 13.88
CA VAL A 167 -9.07 -9.59 14.89
C VAL A 167 -7.62 -9.46 15.36
N PRO A 168 -6.59 -9.51 14.48
CA PRO A 168 -5.20 -9.40 14.92
C PRO A 168 -4.88 -8.04 15.55
N LEU A 169 -5.47 -6.93 15.08
CA LEU A 169 -5.28 -5.62 15.69
C LEU A 169 -5.83 -5.58 17.13
N ILE A 170 -7.05 -6.11 17.35
CA ILE A 170 -7.66 -6.21 18.69
C ILE A 170 -6.80 -7.09 19.60
N LEU A 171 -6.40 -8.27 19.12
CA LEU A 171 -5.53 -9.16 19.88
C LEU A 171 -4.21 -8.46 20.26
N GLY A 172 -3.62 -7.71 19.33
CA GLY A 172 -2.42 -6.91 19.59
C GLY A 172 -2.66 -5.83 20.66
N GLN A 173 -3.77 -5.12 20.62
CA GLN A 173 -4.13 -4.10 21.63
C GLN A 173 -4.41 -4.72 23.01
N VAL A 174 -5.08 -5.86 23.06
CA VAL A 174 -5.31 -6.62 24.29
C VAL A 174 -3.97 -7.06 24.89
N CYS A 175 -3.10 -7.67 24.08
CA CYS A 175 -1.74 -8.05 24.50
C CYS A 175 -0.92 -6.85 24.95
N ARG A 176 -1.05 -5.69 24.28
CA ARG A 176 -0.38 -4.44 24.67
C ARG A 176 -0.80 -4.00 26.06
N GLY A 177 -2.08 -4.11 26.41
CA GLY A 177 -2.59 -3.79 27.74
C GLY A 177 -1.86 -4.55 28.84
N PHE A 178 -1.60 -5.85 28.63
CA PHE A 178 -0.87 -6.70 29.58
C PHE A 178 0.64 -6.50 29.56
N LEU A 179 1.23 -6.17 28.40
CA LEU A 179 2.67 -6.08 28.19
C LEU A 179 3.21 -4.64 28.20
N ARG A 180 2.40 -3.65 28.59
CA ARG A 180 2.70 -2.22 28.44
C ARG A 180 4.08 -1.83 28.98
N GLU A 181 4.36 -2.19 30.24
CA GLU A 181 5.65 -1.88 30.86
C GLU A 181 6.84 -2.54 30.14
N PHE A 182 6.69 -3.79 29.71
CA PHE A 182 7.73 -4.51 28.97
C PHE A 182 8.02 -3.84 27.62
N LEU A 183 6.96 -3.46 26.89
CA LEU A 183 7.05 -2.81 25.58
C LEU A 183 7.71 -1.42 25.69
N GLU A 184 7.34 -0.64 26.71
CA GLU A 184 7.91 0.69 26.96
C GLU A 184 9.40 0.61 27.37
N ARG A 185 9.79 -0.42 28.13
CA ARG A 185 11.19 -0.65 28.55
C ARG A 185 12.07 -1.20 27.42
N ARG A 186 11.60 -2.22 26.69
CA ARG A 186 12.41 -2.95 25.69
C ARG A 186 12.37 -2.33 24.29
N LYS A 187 11.37 -1.50 23.99
CA LYS A 187 11.20 -0.81 22.70
C LYS A 187 11.45 -1.75 21.51
N PRO A 188 10.66 -2.83 21.38
CA PRO A 188 10.85 -3.81 20.32
C PRO A 188 10.82 -3.14 18.94
N PRO A 189 11.54 -3.70 17.95
CA PRO A 189 11.74 -3.07 16.65
C PRO A 189 10.55 -3.29 15.72
N PHE A 190 9.34 -2.89 16.14
CA PHE A 190 8.08 -3.11 15.41
C PHE A 190 8.15 -2.66 13.94
N GLY A 191 8.85 -1.56 13.66
CA GLY A 191 9.05 -1.09 12.29
C GLY A 191 9.91 -2.03 11.44
N ALA A 192 10.97 -2.62 12.01
CA ALA A 192 11.83 -3.56 11.28
C ALA A 192 11.10 -4.87 10.98
N VAL A 193 10.27 -5.34 11.93
CA VAL A 193 9.39 -6.51 11.72
C VAL A 193 8.43 -6.26 10.57
N SER A 194 7.71 -5.12 10.57
CA SER A 194 6.82 -4.75 9.46
C SER A 194 7.56 -4.63 8.13
N SER A 195 8.76 -4.03 8.11
CA SER A 195 9.61 -3.94 6.91
C SER A 195 10.06 -5.31 6.40
N ALA A 196 10.41 -6.25 7.28
CA ALA A 196 10.78 -7.61 6.88
C ALA A 196 9.59 -8.37 6.27
N VAL A 197 8.39 -8.22 6.85
CA VAL A 197 7.17 -8.79 6.27
C VAL A 197 6.86 -8.13 4.91
N LEU A 198 7.06 -6.82 4.75
CA LEU A 198 6.92 -6.15 3.47
C LEU A 198 7.91 -6.66 2.41
N LEU A 199 9.16 -6.96 2.78
CA LEU A 199 10.12 -7.59 1.86
C LEU A 199 9.63 -8.96 1.37
N MET A 200 8.98 -9.75 2.23
CA MET A 200 8.35 -11.01 1.82
C MET A 200 7.17 -10.77 0.86
N ILE A 201 6.32 -9.77 1.12
CA ILE A 201 5.23 -9.40 0.22
C ILE A 201 5.77 -8.94 -1.14
N ILE A 202 6.83 -8.15 -1.16
CA ILE A 202 7.52 -7.72 -2.38
C ILE A 202 8.03 -8.96 -3.13
N TYR A 203 8.75 -9.85 -2.45
CA TYR A 203 9.27 -11.07 -3.05
C TYR A 203 8.19 -11.88 -3.78
N THR A 204 7.11 -12.24 -3.08
CA THR A 204 6.03 -13.06 -3.66
C THR A 204 5.27 -12.31 -4.75
N THR A 205 5.11 -10.99 -4.61
CA THR A 205 4.49 -10.16 -5.65
C THR A 205 5.30 -10.21 -6.93
N PHE A 206 6.61 -9.98 -6.85
CA PHE A 206 7.48 -10.03 -8.03
C PHE A 206 7.60 -11.45 -8.60
N CYS A 207 7.54 -12.50 -7.77
CA CYS A 207 7.45 -13.88 -8.26
C CYS A 207 6.20 -14.09 -9.11
N ASP A 208 5.03 -13.67 -8.62
CA ASP A 208 3.76 -13.76 -9.36
C ASP A 208 3.81 -12.95 -10.67
N THR A 209 4.42 -11.76 -10.64
CA THR A 209 4.61 -10.93 -11.84
C THR A 209 5.57 -11.56 -12.85
N PHE A 210 6.71 -12.11 -12.42
CA PHE A 210 7.71 -12.70 -13.33
C PHE A 210 7.32 -14.09 -13.85
N SER A 211 6.51 -14.85 -13.10
CA SER A 211 6.01 -16.16 -13.51
C SER A 211 4.74 -16.11 -14.35
N ASN A 212 4.14 -14.94 -14.58
CA ASN A 212 2.87 -14.88 -15.30
C ASN A 212 3.10 -15.03 -16.81
N PRO A 213 2.73 -16.17 -17.43
CA PRO A 213 2.92 -16.39 -18.86
C PRO A 213 1.99 -15.51 -19.69
N ASN A 214 0.92 -14.96 -19.10
CA ASN A 214 -0.05 -14.13 -19.81
C ASN A 214 0.46 -12.72 -20.13
N ILE A 215 1.71 -12.39 -19.77
CA ILE A 215 2.41 -11.20 -20.27
C ILE A 215 2.99 -11.50 -21.66
N GLU A 216 2.22 -12.16 -22.53
CA GLU A 216 2.47 -12.23 -23.98
C GLU A 216 2.01 -10.94 -24.65
N LEU A 217 2.37 -9.80 -24.06
CA LEU A 217 2.23 -8.50 -24.68
C LEU A 217 3.48 -8.22 -25.49
N ASP A 218 3.31 -7.56 -26.63
CA ASP A 218 4.44 -7.01 -27.36
C ASP A 218 5.31 -6.16 -26.39
N PRO A 219 6.65 -6.35 -26.38
CA PRO A 219 7.54 -5.67 -25.43
C PRO A 219 7.37 -4.15 -25.41
N THR A 220 7.00 -3.53 -26.53
CA THR A 220 6.77 -2.08 -26.61
C THR A 220 5.50 -1.68 -25.87
N SER A 221 4.41 -2.46 -26.02
CA SER A 221 3.16 -2.24 -25.30
C SER A 221 3.32 -2.43 -23.80
N LEU A 222 4.05 -3.47 -23.39
CA LEU A 222 4.38 -3.71 -21.98
C LEU A 222 5.21 -2.57 -21.39
N LEU A 223 6.27 -2.14 -22.08
CA LEU A 223 7.10 -1.03 -21.65
C LEU A 223 6.27 0.25 -21.48
N LEU A 224 5.41 0.54 -22.46
CA LEU A 224 4.56 1.72 -22.44
C LEU A 224 3.59 1.70 -21.24
N VAL A 225 3.01 0.55 -20.90
CA VAL A 225 2.12 0.39 -19.74
C VAL A 225 2.86 0.57 -18.42
N VAL A 226 4.06 0.01 -18.31
CA VAL A 226 4.93 0.24 -17.15
C VAL A 226 5.19 1.74 -17.01
N LEU A 227 5.56 2.44 -18.09
CA LEU A 227 5.80 3.88 -18.07
C LEU A 227 4.56 4.68 -17.66
N ILE A 228 3.37 4.33 -18.18
CA ILE A 228 2.11 4.98 -17.77
C ILE A 228 1.86 4.78 -16.27
N ILE A 229 1.97 3.54 -15.79
CA ILE A 229 1.72 3.22 -14.37
C ILE A 229 2.69 3.97 -13.45
N PHE A 230 3.98 4.00 -13.79
CA PHE A 230 4.98 4.77 -13.05
C PHE A 230 4.66 6.27 -13.09
N SER A 231 4.27 6.79 -14.25
CA SER A 231 3.89 8.20 -14.42
C SER A 231 2.66 8.57 -13.57
N ILE A 232 1.60 7.75 -13.60
CA ILE A 232 0.40 7.94 -12.78
C ILE A 232 0.76 7.91 -11.30
N GLN A 233 1.49 6.89 -10.86
CA GLN A 233 1.84 6.70 -9.45
C GLN A 233 2.68 7.88 -8.94
N ILE A 234 3.73 8.28 -9.66
CA ILE A 234 4.58 9.41 -9.26
C ILE A 234 3.77 10.72 -9.28
N SER A 235 3.00 10.96 -10.33
CA SER A 235 2.20 12.19 -10.48
C SER A 235 1.19 12.35 -9.34
N PHE A 236 0.47 11.29 -8.97
CA PHE A 236 -0.49 11.37 -7.88
C PHE A 236 0.17 11.39 -6.50
N MET A 237 1.31 10.73 -6.31
CA MET A 237 2.08 10.86 -5.07
C MET A 237 2.56 12.30 -4.87
N LEU A 238 3.08 12.93 -5.93
CA LEU A 238 3.50 14.33 -5.89
C LEU A 238 2.31 15.27 -5.71
N LEU A 239 1.18 15.02 -6.38
CA LEU A 239 -0.03 15.84 -6.26
C LEU A 239 -0.60 15.81 -4.84
N THR A 240 -0.76 14.61 -4.27
CA THR A 240 -1.28 14.43 -2.90
C THR A 240 -0.31 15.01 -1.88
N PHE A 241 1.00 14.86 -2.08
CA PHE A 241 2.01 15.50 -1.25
C PHE A 241 1.95 17.04 -1.34
N ALA A 242 1.92 17.62 -2.55
CA ALA A 242 1.85 19.06 -2.74
C ALA A 242 0.57 19.67 -2.15
N PHE A 243 -0.57 19.00 -2.31
CA PHE A 243 -1.84 19.44 -1.75
C PHE A 243 -1.84 19.38 -0.22
N SER A 244 -1.37 18.28 0.35
CA SER A 244 -1.36 18.05 1.80
C SER A 244 -0.25 18.79 2.56
N THR A 245 0.71 19.40 1.84
CA THR A 245 1.78 20.23 2.43
C THR A 245 1.59 21.73 2.17
N ARG A 246 0.53 22.11 1.47
CA ARG A 246 0.21 23.51 1.20
C ARG A 246 -0.03 24.27 2.51
N SER A 247 0.38 25.54 2.56
CA SER A 247 0.27 26.42 3.75
C SER A 247 -1.15 26.51 4.36
N GLY A 248 -2.19 26.34 3.55
CA GLY A 248 -3.59 26.32 4.01
C GLY A 248 -4.13 24.95 4.39
N SER A 249 -3.36 23.87 4.22
CA SER A 249 -3.79 22.52 4.59
C SER A 249 -3.70 22.34 6.10
N ARG A 250 -4.74 21.77 6.70
CA ARG A 250 -4.82 21.54 8.16
C ARG A 250 -4.28 20.15 8.55
N PHE A 251 -3.43 19.56 7.72
CA PHE A 251 -2.90 18.22 7.92
C PHE A 251 -1.56 18.28 8.65
N SER A 252 -1.38 17.41 9.65
CA SER A 252 -0.07 17.25 10.28
C SER A 252 0.92 16.58 9.33
N PRO A 253 2.24 16.68 9.55
CA PRO A 253 3.22 15.94 8.76
C PRO A 253 2.97 14.42 8.77
N ALA A 254 2.46 13.86 9.87
CA ALA A 254 2.11 12.45 9.97
C ALA A 254 0.86 12.11 9.11
N ASP A 255 -0.10 13.02 9.03
CA ASP A 255 -1.29 12.90 8.19
C ASP A 255 -0.94 12.97 6.71
N THR A 256 -0.04 13.87 6.31
CA THR A 256 0.49 13.94 4.93
C THR A 256 1.04 12.61 4.47
N VAL A 257 1.81 11.91 5.32
CA VAL A 257 2.37 10.60 4.99
C VAL A 257 1.26 9.57 4.78
N ALA A 258 0.24 9.55 5.64
CA ALA A 258 -0.90 8.67 5.48
C ALA A 258 -1.67 8.99 4.19
N ILE A 259 -1.86 10.28 3.88
CA ILE A 259 -2.52 10.75 2.65
C ILE A 259 -1.77 10.27 1.41
N VAL A 260 -0.45 10.51 1.31
CA VAL A 260 0.32 10.14 0.12
C VAL A 260 0.21 8.66 -0.19
N PHE A 261 0.38 7.78 0.81
CA PHE A 261 0.33 6.34 0.56
C PHE A 261 -1.10 5.82 0.42
N CYS A 262 -2.04 6.24 1.27
CA CYS A 262 -3.41 5.74 1.21
C CYS A 262 -4.15 6.25 -0.02
N SER A 263 -3.92 7.48 -0.46
CA SER A 263 -4.62 8.02 -1.62
C SER A 263 -4.17 7.43 -2.95
N THR A 264 -2.91 7.01 -3.06
CA THR A 264 -2.29 6.61 -4.33
C THR A 264 -2.10 5.11 -4.48
N HIS A 265 -1.95 4.38 -3.39
CA HIS A 265 -1.82 2.93 -3.47
C HIS A 265 -3.18 2.27 -3.71
N LYS A 266 -3.18 1.20 -4.50
CA LYS A 266 -4.35 0.43 -4.95
C LYS A 266 -4.25 -1.03 -4.51
N SER A 267 -5.38 -1.59 -4.10
CA SER A 267 -5.47 -2.95 -3.54
C SER A 267 -5.49 -4.03 -4.62
N LEU A 268 -4.44 -4.86 -4.67
CA LEU A 268 -4.37 -6.07 -5.51
C LEU A 268 -5.36 -7.14 -5.02
N THR A 269 -5.45 -7.33 -3.70
CA THR A 269 -6.30 -8.35 -3.06
C THR A 269 -7.76 -8.20 -3.44
N LEU A 270 -8.23 -6.96 -3.58
CA LEU A 270 -9.59 -6.66 -4.04
C LEU A 270 -9.69 -6.56 -5.57
N GLY A 271 -8.62 -6.13 -6.24
CA GLY A 271 -8.62 -5.98 -7.69
C GLY A 271 -8.82 -7.28 -8.45
N ILE A 272 -8.20 -8.40 -8.04
CA ILE A 272 -8.34 -9.69 -8.75
C ILE A 272 -9.78 -10.24 -8.66
N PRO A 273 -10.43 -10.32 -7.49
CA PRO A 273 -11.85 -10.67 -7.40
C PRO A 273 -12.77 -9.74 -8.20
N MET A 274 -12.52 -8.42 -8.15
CA MET A 274 -13.30 -7.43 -8.93
C MET A 274 -13.21 -7.71 -10.43
N LEU A 275 -11.99 -7.92 -10.93
CA LEU A 275 -11.77 -8.24 -12.35
C LEU A 275 -12.51 -9.51 -12.77
N LYS A 276 -12.46 -10.56 -11.96
CA LYS A 276 -13.13 -11.83 -12.25
C LYS A 276 -14.65 -11.69 -12.36
N ILE A 277 -15.26 -10.80 -11.58
CA ILE A 277 -16.71 -10.61 -11.55
C ILE A 277 -17.14 -9.65 -12.67
N VAL A 278 -16.44 -8.53 -12.83
CA VAL A 278 -16.80 -7.51 -13.84
C VAL A 278 -16.55 -8.03 -15.25
N PHE A 279 -15.53 -8.87 -15.42
CA PHE A 279 -15.15 -9.46 -16.71
C PHE A 279 -15.32 -10.97 -16.74
N GLU A 280 -16.28 -11.50 -15.98
CA GLU A 280 -16.64 -12.92 -16.02
C GLU A 280 -17.04 -13.33 -17.45
N GLY A 281 -16.52 -14.45 -17.94
CA GLY A 281 -16.83 -14.95 -19.28
C GLY A 281 -16.10 -14.27 -20.45
N TYR A 282 -15.25 -13.27 -20.20
CA TYR A 282 -14.40 -12.68 -21.25
C TYR A 282 -13.09 -13.46 -21.41
N GLU A 283 -12.76 -13.85 -22.65
CA GLU A 283 -11.53 -14.59 -22.99
C GLU A 283 -10.24 -13.83 -22.63
N HIS A 284 -10.30 -12.50 -22.47
CA HIS A 284 -9.15 -11.64 -22.23
C HIS A 284 -8.89 -11.29 -20.75
N LEU A 285 -9.51 -12.00 -19.78
CA LEU A 285 -9.34 -11.72 -18.35
C LEU A 285 -7.86 -11.63 -17.92
N SER A 286 -7.01 -12.44 -18.53
CA SER A 286 -5.56 -12.42 -18.28
C SER A 286 -4.92 -11.09 -18.66
N LEU A 287 -5.25 -10.53 -19.83
CA LEU A 287 -4.74 -9.23 -20.31
C LEU A 287 -5.26 -8.07 -19.46
N ILE A 288 -6.53 -8.11 -19.06
CA ILE A 288 -7.15 -7.08 -18.21
C ILE A 288 -6.50 -7.05 -16.81
N SER A 289 -5.94 -8.18 -16.36
CA SER A 289 -5.25 -8.27 -15.08
C SER A 289 -3.84 -7.70 -15.08
N VAL A 290 -3.22 -7.51 -16.25
CA VAL A 290 -1.82 -7.05 -16.38
C VAL A 290 -1.55 -5.70 -15.69
N PRO A 291 -2.37 -4.64 -15.87
CA PRO A 291 -2.11 -3.36 -15.23
C PRO A 291 -2.12 -3.47 -13.71
N LEU A 292 -3.00 -4.30 -13.14
CA LEU A 292 -3.07 -4.53 -11.71
C LEU A 292 -1.81 -5.25 -11.19
N LEU A 293 -1.34 -6.26 -11.92
CA LEU A 293 -0.12 -7.01 -11.60
C LEU A 293 1.16 -6.20 -11.74
N ILE A 294 1.16 -5.15 -12.57
CA ILE A 294 2.29 -4.21 -12.72
C ILE A 294 2.19 -3.07 -11.69
N TYR A 295 0.99 -2.53 -11.46
CA TYR A 295 0.77 -1.43 -10.53
C TYR A 295 1.16 -1.80 -9.11
N HIS A 296 0.81 -3.02 -8.66
CA HIS A 296 1.08 -3.46 -7.30
C HIS A 296 2.58 -3.51 -6.91
N PRO A 297 3.48 -4.14 -7.69
CA PRO A 297 4.91 -4.04 -7.41
C PRO A 297 5.46 -2.62 -7.63
N ALA A 298 4.98 -1.89 -8.65
CA ALA A 298 5.45 -0.53 -8.93
C ALA A 298 5.18 0.44 -7.78
N GLN A 299 3.95 0.46 -7.23
CA GLN A 299 3.61 1.31 -6.09
C GLN A 299 4.43 0.95 -4.84
N ILE A 300 4.67 -0.34 -4.58
CA ILE A 300 5.42 -0.77 -3.39
C ILE A 300 6.88 -0.36 -3.54
N LEU A 301 7.47 -0.56 -4.73
CA LEU A 301 8.84 -0.17 -5.03
C LEU A 301 9.02 1.34 -4.89
N LEU A 302 8.20 2.14 -5.58
CA LEU A 302 8.26 3.61 -5.55
C LEU A 302 8.03 4.14 -4.13
N GLY A 303 7.01 3.65 -3.45
CA GLY A 303 6.70 4.04 -2.08
C GLY A 303 7.85 3.72 -1.13
N SER A 304 8.45 2.54 -1.26
CA SER A 304 9.58 2.09 -0.43
C SER A 304 10.85 2.92 -0.66
N VAL A 305 11.18 3.24 -1.92
CA VAL A 305 12.33 4.10 -2.27
C VAL A 305 12.15 5.51 -1.70
N LEU A 306 10.91 6.00 -1.62
CA LEU A 306 10.60 7.33 -1.08
C LEU A 306 10.57 7.38 0.46
N VAL A 307 10.54 6.25 1.17
CA VAL A 307 10.48 6.20 2.64
C VAL A 307 11.55 7.07 3.31
N PRO A 308 12.86 6.96 2.97
CA PRO A 308 13.89 7.77 3.64
C PRO A 308 13.73 9.27 3.40
N THR A 309 13.36 9.64 2.17
CA THR A 309 13.16 11.05 1.77
C THR A 309 11.98 11.66 2.52
N ILE A 310 10.83 10.98 2.53
CA ILE A 310 9.63 11.45 3.22
C ILE A 310 9.86 11.48 4.73
N ARG A 311 10.56 10.49 5.30
CA ARG A 311 10.93 10.46 6.73
C ARG A 311 11.80 11.65 7.11
N SER A 312 12.81 11.98 6.30
CA SER A 312 13.69 13.15 6.50
C SER A 312 12.89 14.46 6.46
N TRP A 313 12.00 14.60 5.47
CA TRP A 313 11.08 15.74 5.38
C TRP A 313 10.20 15.86 6.63
N MET A 314 9.54 14.77 7.04
CA MET A 314 8.62 14.76 8.19
C MET A 314 9.34 15.17 9.48
N THR A 315 10.53 14.62 9.74
CA THR A 315 11.32 14.98 10.93
C THR A 315 11.79 16.44 10.91
N SER A 316 12.14 16.99 9.74
CA SER A 316 12.49 18.41 9.63
C SER A 316 11.32 19.35 9.94
N ARG A 317 10.09 18.94 9.64
CA ARG A 317 8.86 19.70 9.92
C ARG A 317 8.36 19.56 11.36
N GLN A 318 8.79 18.53 12.08
CA GLN A 318 8.46 18.33 13.51
C GLN A 318 9.43 19.04 14.46
N LYS A 319 10.69 19.23 14.06
CA LYS A 319 11.72 19.95 14.85
C LYS A 319 11.39 21.40 15.25
N PRO A 320 10.60 22.22 14.52
CA PRO A 320 10.34 23.61 14.91
C PRO A 320 9.50 23.76 16.18
N ILE A 321 8.75 22.73 16.60
CA ILE A 321 7.77 22.84 17.70
C ILE A 321 8.43 22.60 19.07
N GLN A 322 9.51 21.80 19.16
CA GLN A 322 10.18 21.51 20.44
C GLN A 322 11.12 22.62 20.92
N ALA A 323 11.61 23.50 20.02
CA ALA A 323 12.49 24.60 20.41
C ALA A 323 11.76 25.73 21.18
N PHE A 324 10.44 25.84 21.02
CA PHE A 324 9.62 26.86 21.71
C PHE A 324 9.06 26.42 23.06
N SER A 325 9.11 25.11 23.41
CA SER A 325 8.59 24.64 24.71
C SER A 325 9.66 24.54 25.81
N VAL A 326 10.90 24.96 25.55
CA VAL A 326 12.00 24.93 26.52
C VAL A 326 12.31 26.34 27.07
N HIS A 327 11.57 27.37 26.64
CA HIS A 327 11.80 28.76 27.03
C HIS A 327 10.59 29.51 27.62
N ASN A 328 9.55 28.80 28.05
CA ASN A 328 8.48 29.38 28.88
C ASN A 328 8.34 28.58 30.19
#